data_AF-A0A1F8QLZ0-F1
#
_entry.id   AF-A0A1F8QLZ0-F1
#
_cell.length_a   1.000
_cell.length_b   1.000
_cell.length_c   1.000
_cell.angle_alpha   90.00
_cell.angle_beta   90.00
_cell.angle_gamma   90.00
#
_symmetry.space_group_name_H-M   'P 1'
#
loop_
_entity.id
_entity.type
_entity.pdbx_description
1 polymer ?
#
loop_
_entity_poly.entity_id
_entity_poly.type
_entity_poly.pdbx_seq_one_letter_code
_entity_poly.pdbx_strand_id
1 'polypeptide(L)'
;MERYAPVHLDPTRYGVTRIVERPERDLATFFDYELASGMDESMAKTVLDRFVDQLPSKRYGQYYTHDVHRFLYASHLHAQGKQFPAWLASEEYEQP
;
A
#
# COMPACT_ATOMS: atom_id res chain seq x y z
N MET A 1 10.32 16.19 1.93
CA MET A 1 10.36 14.81 2.48
C MET A 1 10.18 13.76 1.38
N GLU A 2 9.30 13.93 0.38
CA GLU A 2 9.14 13.00 -0.77
C GLU A 2 10.20 13.11 -1.90
N ARG A 3 11.01 14.18 -1.99
CA ARG A 3 12.22 14.22 -2.85
C ARG A 3 13.23 13.11 -2.55
N TYR A 4 13.12 12.52 -1.36
CA TYR A 4 13.91 11.38 -0.91
C TYR A 4 13.09 10.08 -0.89
N ALA A 5 11.85 10.09 -1.37
CA ALA A 5 11.08 8.87 -1.51
C ALA A 5 11.79 7.96 -2.51
N PRO A 6 11.85 6.63 -2.27
CA PRO A 6 12.55 5.71 -3.16
C PRO A 6 12.07 5.76 -4.61
N VAL A 7 10.76 6.00 -4.83
CA VAL A 7 10.18 6.19 -6.17
C VAL A 7 10.66 7.47 -6.86
N HIS A 8 10.97 8.52 -6.11
CA HIS A 8 11.50 9.76 -6.66
C HIS A 8 13.00 9.65 -6.99
N LEU A 9 13.75 8.89 -6.19
CA LEU A 9 15.18 8.68 -6.38
C LEU A 9 15.49 7.67 -7.51
N ASP A 10 14.62 6.67 -7.71
CA ASP A 10 14.76 5.66 -8.78
C ASP A 10 13.38 5.27 -9.35
N PRO A 11 12.78 6.11 -10.22
CA PRO A 11 11.41 5.92 -10.72
C PRO A 11 11.26 4.66 -11.58
N THR A 12 12.30 4.33 -12.35
CA THR A 12 12.36 3.18 -13.26
C THR A 12 12.16 1.86 -12.51
N ARG A 13 12.73 1.73 -11.31
CA ARG A 13 12.56 0.54 -10.45
C ARG A 13 11.10 0.28 -10.06
N TYR A 14 10.26 1.31 -10.08
CA TYR A 14 8.85 1.24 -9.73
C TYR A 14 7.92 1.35 -10.95
N GLY A 15 8.45 1.27 -12.18
CA GLY A 15 7.65 1.32 -13.41
C GLY A 15 7.12 2.72 -13.76
N VAL A 16 7.68 3.77 -13.16
CA VAL A 16 7.36 5.17 -13.48
C VAL A 16 8.27 5.65 -14.61
N THR A 17 7.67 6.18 -15.69
CA THR A 17 8.39 6.66 -16.86
C THR A 17 8.82 8.12 -16.72
N ARG A 18 8.00 8.92 -16.03
CA ARG A 18 8.24 10.34 -15.85
C ARG A 18 7.56 10.86 -14.59
N ILE A 19 8.31 11.61 -13.81
CA ILE A 19 7.79 12.45 -12.72
C ILE A 19 7.48 13.83 -13.30
N VAL A 20 6.25 14.31 -13.11
CA VAL A 20 5.86 15.66 -13.55
C VAL A 20 6.17 16.65 -12.42
N GLU A 21 7.31 17.33 -12.52
CA GLU A 21 7.67 18.39 -11.59
C GLU A 21 6.87 19.67 -11.89
N ARG A 22 6.19 20.21 -10.87
CA ARG A 22 5.51 21.50 -10.92
C ARG A 22 6.20 22.47 -9.96
N PRO A 23 7.15 23.30 -10.43
CA PRO A 23 7.96 24.17 -9.58
C PRO A 23 7.12 25.16 -8.75
N GLU A 24 5.95 25.56 -9.25
CA GLU A 24 4.96 26.38 -8.55
C GLU A 24 4.26 25.68 -7.37
N ARG A 25 4.51 24.38 -7.17
CA ARG A 25 3.97 23.53 -6.11
C ARG A 25 5.07 22.87 -5.27
N ASP A 26 6.13 23.61 -4.90
CA ASP A 26 7.28 23.11 -4.11
C ASP A 26 6.92 22.60 -2.69
N LEU A 27 5.68 22.80 -2.24
CA LEU A 27 5.10 22.25 -1.00
C LEU A 27 4.05 21.15 -1.23
N ALA A 28 3.78 20.76 -2.48
CA ALA A 28 2.81 19.70 -2.74
C ALA A 28 3.35 18.35 -2.27
N THR A 29 2.56 17.69 -1.42
CA THR A 29 2.80 16.33 -0.93
C THR A 29 2.49 15.26 -2.00
N PHE A 30 2.06 15.66 -3.20
CA PHE A 30 1.60 14.77 -4.27
C PHE A 30 2.17 15.24 -5.61
N PHE A 31 2.74 14.30 -6.39
CA PHE A 31 3.24 14.52 -7.75
C PHE A 31 2.42 13.70 -8.74
N ASP A 32 2.11 14.30 -9.90
CA ASP A 32 1.50 13.59 -11.02
C ASP A 32 2.62 12.76 -11.70
N TYR A 33 2.37 11.47 -12.00
CA TYR A 33 3.34 10.58 -12.63
C TYR A 33 2.70 9.77 -13.77
N GLU A 34 3.50 9.44 -14.79
CA GLU A 34 3.09 8.58 -15.90
C GLU A 34 3.67 7.17 -15.73
N LEU A 35 2.80 6.16 -15.73
CA LEU A 35 3.17 4.75 -15.53
C LEU A 35 3.45 4.05 -16.88
N ALA A 36 4.54 3.27 -16.95
CA ALA A 36 4.74 2.29 -18.02
C ALA A 36 3.90 1.02 -17.81
N SER A 37 3.68 0.63 -16.55
CA SER A 37 2.97 -0.57 -16.15
C SER A 37 2.55 -0.48 -14.69
N GLY A 38 1.42 -1.09 -14.30
CA GLY A 38 0.94 -1.11 -12.92
C GLY A 38 -0.49 -0.58 -12.79
N MET A 39 -0.91 -0.25 -11.56
CA MET A 39 -2.21 0.38 -11.30
C MET A 39 -2.08 1.89 -11.45
N ASP A 40 -2.95 2.51 -12.25
CA ASP A 40 -3.13 3.96 -12.24
C ASP A 40 -3.77 4.44 -10.93
N GLU A 41 -3.81 5.76 -10.74
CA GLU A 41 -4.34 6.37 -9.52
C GLU A 41 -5.80 5.96 -9.24
N SER A 42 -6.63 5.89 -10.28
CA SER A 42 -8.05 5.55 -10.15
C SER A 42 -8.23 4.11 -9.69
N MET A 43 -7.47 3.19 -10.27
CA MET A 43 -7.45 1.79 -9.89
C MET A 43 -6.88 1.60 -8.48
N ALA A 44 -5.76 2.25 -8.16
CA ALA A 44 -5.16 2.20 -6.84
C ALA A 44 -6.13 2.69 -5.75
N LYS A 45 -6.84 3.79 -6.02
CA LYS A 45 -7.89 4.30 -5.13
C LYS A 45 -9.03 3.29 -4.97
N THR A 46 -9.50 2.69 -6.06
CA THR A 46 -10.59 1.70 -6.00
C THR A 46 -10.20 0.47 -5.17
N VAL A 47 -8.95 0.00 -5.32
CA VAL A 47 -8.42 -1.11 -4.53
C VAL A 47 -8.31 -0.73 -3.06
N LEU A 48 -7.83 0.47 -2.76
CA LEU A 48 -7.72 0.97 -1.38
C LEU A 48 -9.10 1.08 -0.71
N ASP A 49 -10.08 1.70 -1.37
CA ASP A 49 -11.42 1.88 -0.82
C ASP A 49 -12.05 0.51 -0.50
N ARG A 50 -11.96 -0.45 -1.44
CA ARG A 50 -12.43 -1.82 -1.21
C ARG A 50 -11.68 -2.53 -0.09
N PHE A 51 -10.37 -2.31 0.03
CA PHE A 51 -9.59 -2.90 1.12
C PHE A 51 -10.07 -2.38 2.47
N VAL A 52 -10.28 -1.06 2.60
CA VAL A 52 -10.79 -0.43 3.82
C VAL A 52 -12.17 -0.96 4.19
N ASP A 53 -13.07 -1.14 3.20
CA ASP A 53 -14.41 -1.68 3.43
C ASP A 53 -14.42 -3.13 3.93
N GLN A 54 -13.33 -3.88 3.70
CA GLN A 54 -13.17 -5.26 4.19
C GLN A 54 -12.46 -5.34 5.54
N LEU A 55 -11.95 -4.22 6.07
CA LEU A 55 -11.30 -4.23 7.37
C LEU A 55 -12.34 -4.49 8.48
N PRO A 56 -12.02 -5.35 9.45
CA PRO A 56 -12.92 -5.60 10.57
C PRO A 56 -13.08 -4.33 11.40
N SER A 57 -14.31 -3.97 11.75
CA SER A 57 -14.58 -2.79 12.58
C SER A 57 -13.90 -2.89 13.95
N LYS A 58 -12.90 -2.02 14.19
CA LYS A 58 -12.25 -1.88 15.50
C LYS A 58 -12.65 -0.58 16.17
N ARG A 59 -12.79 -0.63 17.51
CA ARG A 59 -13.16 0.52 18.35
C ARG A 59 -12.21 1.71 18.20
N TYR A 60 -10.94 1.45 17.94
CA TYR A 60 -9.93 2.49 17.78
C TYR A 60 -8.98 2.18 16.62
N GLY A 61 -8.59 3.22 15.87
CA GLY A 61 -7.77 3.08 14.67
C GLY A 61 -6.36 2.52 14.91
N GLN A 62 -5.75 2.77 16.06
CA GLN A 62 -4.43 2.23 16.40
C GLN A 62 -4.39 0.70 16.48
N TYR A 63 -5.55 0.04 16.58
CA TYR A 63 -5.62 -1.42 16.60
C TYR A 63 -5.43 -2.06 15.22
N TYR A 64 -5.44 -1.27 14.14
CA TYR A 64 -5.11 -1.75 12.80
C TYR A 64 -3.60 -1.86 12.56
N THR A 65 -2.75 -1.22 13.37
CA THR A 65 -1.29 -1.25 13.18
C THR A 65 -0.75 -2.68 13.14
N HIS A 66 -1.26 -3.54 14.02
CA HIS A 66 -0.84 -4.94 14.05
C HIS A 66 -1.35 -5.74 12.84
N ASP A 67 -2.51 -5.38 12.30
CA ASP A 67 -3.07 -6.02 11.09
C ASP A 67 -2.27 -5.61 9.85
N VAL A 68 -1.85 -4.34 9.77
CA VAL A 68 -0.98 -3.85 8.69
C VAL A 68 0.33 -4.65 8.68
N HIS A 69 0.94 -4.86 9.85
CA HIS A 69 2.15 -5.68 9.95
C HIS A 69 1.91 -7.15 9.55
N ARG A 70 0.81 -7.76 10.01
CA ARG A 70 0.42 -9.13 9.60
C ARG A 70 0.22 -9.22 8.09
N PHE A 71 -0.49 -8.27 7.50
CA PHE A 71 -0.76 -8.21 6.06
C PHE A 71 0.51 -8.05 5.22
N LEU A 72 1.40 -7.14 5.62
CA LEU A 72 2.69 -6.94 4.94
C LEU A 72 3.56 -8.20 5.01
N TYR A 73 3.58 -8.86 6.17
CA TYR A 73 4.31 -10.11 6.35
C TYR A 73 3.71 -11.26 5.52
N ALA A 74 2.38 -11.39 5.49
CA ALA A 74 1.68 -12.34 4.63
C ALA A 74 2.02 -12.13 3.15
N SER A 75 1.99 -10.88 2.70
CA SER A 75 2.32 -10.50 1.33
C SER A 75 3.76 -10.86 0.97
N HIS A 76 4.70 -10.62 1.90
CA HIS A 76 6.10 -11.00 1.74
C HIS A 76 6.30 -12.52 1.62
N LEU A 77 5.63 -13.30 2.47
CA LEU A 77 5.67 -14.77 2.40
C LEU A 77 5.05 -15.30 1.10
N HIS A 78 3.92 -14.73 0.69
CA HIS A 78 3.24 -15.08 -0.55
C HIS A 78 4.12 -14.83 -1.77
N ALA A 79 4.79 -13.67 -1.84
CA ALA A 79 5.74 -13.34 -2.91
C ALA A 79 6.92 -14.32 -3.00
N GLN A 80 7.24 -15.02 -1.90
CA GLN A 80 8.28 -16.04 -1.84
C GLN A 80 7.74 -17.47 -2.02
N GLY A 81 6.44 -17.65 -2.24
CA GLY A 81 5.80 -18.97 -2.30
C GLY A 81 5.88 -19.77 -0.99
N LYS A 82 6.08 -19.10 0.15
CA LYS A 82 6.17 -19.75 1.46
C LYS A 82 4.79 -19.95 2.06
N GLN A 83 4.64 -21.04 2.82
CA GLN A 83 3.44 -21.28 3.61
C GLN A 83 3.30 -20.23 4.72
N PHE A 84 2.05 -19.88 5.03
CA PHE A 84 1.76 -18.97 6.13
C PHE A 84 1.88 -19.68 7.48
N PRO A 85 2.56 -19.09 8.47
CA PRO A 85 2.59 -19.61 9.83
C PRO A 85 1.18 -19.71 10.43
N ALA A 86 0.99 -20.65 11.37
CA ALA A 86 -0.32 -20.90 11.99
C ALA A 86 -0.92 -19.66 12.68
N TRP A 87 -0.10 -18.78 13.25
CA TRP A 87 -0.56 -17.52 13.86
C TRP A 87 -0.98 -16.46 12.83
N LEU A 88 -0.70 -16.66 11.54
CA LEU A 88 -1.14 -15.78 10.45
C LEU A 88 -2.42 -16.29 9.77
N ALA A 89 -2.68 -17.59 9.88
CA ALA A 89 -3.98 -18.16 9.54
C ALA A 89 -5.04 -17.63 10.53
N SER A 90 -6.24 -17.36 10.03
CA SER A 90 -7.36 -16.75 10.76
C SER A 90 -7.50 -17.34 12.16
N GLU A 91 -7.53 -16.47 13.18
CA GLU A 91 -8.31 -16.78 14.38
C GLU A 91 -9.76 -16.81 13.90
N GLU A 92 -10.47 -17.90 14.11
CA GLU A 92 -11.91 -17.96 13.86
C GLU A 92 -12.56 -16.83 14.69
N TYR A 93 -13.08 -15.81 14.00
CA TYR A 93 -13.89 -14.79 14.64
C TYR A 93 -15.20 -15.46 15.06
N GLU A 94 -15.28 -15.84 16.33
CA GLU A 94 -16.53 -16.26 16.97
C GLU A 94 -17.50 -15.08 16.87
N GLN A 95 -18.49 -15.21 15.98
CA GLN A 95 -19.55 -14.20 15.84
C GLN A 95 -20.52 -14.30 17.03
N PRO A 96 -20.95 -13.18 17.63
CA PRO A 96 -22.03 -13.16 18.60
C PRO A 96 -23.41 -13.42 17.98
#